data_AF-A0A3D3RMM8-F1
#
_entry.id   AF-A0A3D3RMM8-F1
#
_cell.length_a   1.000
_cell.length_b   1.000
_cell.length_c   1.000
_cell.angle_alpha   90.00
_cell.angle_beta   90.00
_cell.angle_gamma   90.00
#
_symmetry.space_group_name_H-M   'P 1'
#
loop_
_entity.id
_entity.type
_entity.pdbx_description
1 polymer ?
#
loop_
_entity_poly.entity_id
_entity_poly.type
_entity_poly.pdbx_seq_one_letter_code
_entity_poly.pdbx_strand_id
1 'polypeptide(L)'
;MLRAEQIIRPTGLLDPKIEVRPVEGQIDDLLAEVHKEVANGHKVLVTTLIKRMAEELTDYMREVGVKVKYLHSDIDTMERVEIVRDLRMAYSMCL
;
A
#
# COMPACT_ATOMS: atom_id res chain seq x y z
N MET A 1 25.68 0.19 -26.33
CA MET A 1 24.68 1.21 -25.97
C MET A 1 25.08 1.81 -24.64
N LEU A 2 25.47 3.08 -24.60
CA LEU A 2 25.62 3.82 -23.35
C LEU A 2 24.20 4.25 -22.93
N ARG A 3 23.60 3.56 -21.95
CA ARG A 3 22.38 4.06 -21.29
C ARG A 3 22.84 5.12 -20.29
N ALA A 4 22.47 6.37 -20.51
CA ALA A 4 22.60 7.39 -19.49
C ALA A 4 21.51 7.15 -18.44
N GLU A 5 21.90 7.05 -17.17
CA GLU A 5 20.95 6.90 -16.06
C GLU A 5 20.32 8.27 -15.77
N GLN A 6 19.01 8.40 -16.02
CA GLN A 6 18.26 9.57 -15.61
C GLN A 6 17.83 9.41 -14.15
N ILE A 7 18.65 9.93 -13.23
CA ILE A 7 18.39 9.90 -11.79
C ILE A 7 17.46 11.05 -11.37
N ILE A 8 17.54 12.19 -12.06
CA ILE A 8 16.83 13.42 -11.69
C ILE A 8 15.40 13.40 -12.25
N ARG A 9 14.42 13.55 -11.35
CA ARG A 9 13.01 13.76 -11.70
C ARG A 9 12.77 15.24 -12.04
N PRO A 10 12.12 15.58 -13.17
CA PRO A 10 11.80 16.97 -13.51
C PRO A 10 10.95 17.70 -12.46
N THR A 11 10.19 16.94 -11.66
CA THR A 11 9.35 17.47 -10.57
C THR A 11 10.13 17.79 -9.29
N GLY A 12 11.39 17.36 -9.18
CA GLY A 12 12.19 17.50 -7.96
C GLY A 12 11.82 16.53 -6.83
N LEU A 13 10.95 15.53 -7.09
CA LEU A 13 10.60 14.52 -6.09
C LEU A 13 11.83 13.71 -5.67
N LEU A 14 12.04 13.60 -4.37
CA LEU A 14 13.11 12.83 -3.75
C LEU A 14 12.67 11.37 -3.56
N ASP A 15 13.65 10.48 -3.44
CA ASP A 15 13.39 9.12 -3.01
C ASP A 15 12.88 9.11 -1.55
N PRO A 16 11.94 8.21 -1.21
CA PRO A 16 11.41 8.13 0.13
C PRO A 16 12.49 7.63 1.11
N LYS A 17 12.33 7.99 2.39
CA LYS A 17 13.15 7.41 3.46
C LYS A 17 12.76 5.94 3.66
N ILE A 18 13.74 5.12 4.01
CA ILE A 18 13.55 3.70 4.29
C ILE A 18 13.88 3.46 5.76
N GLU A 19 12.98 2.76 6.46
CA GLU A 19 13.14 2.35 7.85
C GLU A 19 13.01 0.82 7.94
N VAL A 20 13.81 0.21 8.82
CA VAL A 20 13.74 -1.23 9.11
C VAL A 20 13.28 -1.40 10.54
N ARG A 21 12.18 -2.14 10.73
CA ARG A 21 11.56 -2.40 12.03
C ARG A 21 11.57 -3.91 12.33
N PRO A 22 11.61 -4.32 13.61
CA PRO A 22 11.54 -5.73 13.99
C PRO A 22 10.17 -6.34 13.68
N VAL A 23 10.11 -7.68 13.64
CA VAL A 23 8.86 -8.43 13.39
C VAL A 23 7.93 -8.44 14.60
N GLU A 24 8.48 -8.31 15.81
CA GLU A 24 7.70 -8.28 17.04
C GLU A 24 6.76 -7.06 17.05
N GLY A 25 5.44 -7.30 17.17
CA GLY A 25 4.43 -6.24 17.12
C GLY A 25 4.22 -5.61 15.75
N GLN A 26 4.74 -6.20 14.65
CA GLN A 26 4.71 -5.57 13.31
C GLN A 26 3.31 -5.18 12.82
N ILE A 27 2.28 -5.93 13.21
CA ILE A 27 0.91 -5.70 12.74
C ILE A 27 0.31 -4.47 13.44
N ASP A 28 0.52 -4.34 14.75
CA ASP A 28 0.08 -3.18 15.53
C ASP A 28 0.83 -1.90 15.10
N ASP A 29 2.14 -2.02 14.86
CA ASP A 29 2.97 -0.92 14.35
C ASP A 29 2.50 -0.46 12.95
N LEU A 30 2.25 -1.41 12.05
CA LEU A 30 1.70 -1.14 10.72
C LEU A 30 0.35 -0.43 10.81
N LEU A 31 -0.56 -0.89 11.66
CA LEU A 31 -1.87 -0.27 11.84
C LEU A 31 -1.76 1.17 12.36
N ALA A 32 -0.85 1.42 13.31
CA ALA A 32 -0.61 2.75 13.84
C ALA A 32 -0.12 3.72 12.75
N GLU A 33 0.83 3.28 11.90
CA GLU A 33 1.30 4.08 10.77
C GLU A 33 0.21 4.25 9.70
N VAL A 34 -0.57 3.21 9.39
CA VAL A 34 -1.70 3.31 8.46
C VAL A 34 -2.70 4.36 8.94
N HIS A 35 -3.11 4.34 10.20
CA HIS A 35 -4.03 5.33 10.75
C HIS A 35 -3.47 6.75 10.69
N LYS A 36 -2.18 6.92 11.00
CA LYS A 36 -1.50 8.21 10.93
C LYS A 36 -1.45 8.75 9.51
N GLU A 37 -1.04 7.94 8.53
CA GLU A 37 -0.95 8.37 7.13
C GLU A 37 -2.34 8.65 6.53
N VAL A 38 -3.33 7.84 6.88
CA VAL A 38 -4.73 8.05 6.47
C VAL A 38 -5.30 9.34 7.06
N ALA A 39 -5.00 9.66 8.32
CA ALA A 39 -5.41 10.92 8.94
C ALA A 39 -4.81 12.14 8.24
N ASN A 40 -3.62 12.00 7.63
CA ASN A 40 -2.97 13.02 6.80
C ASN A 40 -3.49 13.05 5.35
N GLY A 41 -4.47 12.20 5.00
CA GLY A 41 -5.02 12.12 3.64
C GLY A 41 -4.14 11.34 2.66
N HIS A 42 -3.09 10.68 3.13
CA HIS A 42 -2.24 9.84 2.29
C HIS A 42 -2.87 8.46 2.05
N LYS A 43 -2.25 7.70 1.13
CA LYS A 43 -2.62 6.32 0.79
C LYS A 43 -1.47 5.40 1.15
N VAL A 44 -1.79 4.19 1.61
CA VAL A 44 -0.81 3.19 2.01
C VAL A 44 -0.86 1.99 1.07
N LEU A 45 0.31 1.49 0.69
CA LEU A 45 0.48 0.24 -0.04
C LEU A 45 1.21 -0.76 0.85
N VAL A 46 0.66 -1.95 1.00
CA VAL A 46 1.27 -3.03 1.77
C VAL A 46 1.51 -4.23 0.86
N THR A 47 2.71 -4.81 0.94
CA THR A 47 3.07 -6.00 0.16
C THR A 47 3.34 -7.17 1.10
N THR A 48 2.65 -8.28 0.86
CA THR A 48 2.91 -9.57 1.54
C THR A 48 3.57 -10.56 0.57
N LEU A 49 4.05 -11.69 1.09
CA LEU A 49 4.72 -12.71 0.28
C LEU A 49 3.76 -13.65 -0.45
N ILE A 50 2.61 -13.94 0.15
CA ILE A 50 1.63 -14.89 -0.40
C ILE A 50 0.23 -14.30 -0.39
N LYS A 51 -0.59 -14.73 -1.36
CA LYS A 51 -1.99 -14.33 -1.52
C LYS A 51 -2.79 -14.44 -0.22
N ARG A 52 -2.69 -15.58 0.48
CA ARG A 52 -3.43 -15.81 1.73
C ARG A 52 -3.09 -14.79 2.82
N MET A 53 -1.83 -14.36 2.93
CA MET A 53 -1.43 -13.32 3.88
C MET A 53 -2.04 -11.96 3.53
N ALA A 54 -2.17 -11.64 2.23
CA ALA A 54 -2.83 -10.41 1.82
C ALA A 54 -4.32 -10.43 2.17
N GLU A 55 -4.98 -11.57 1.93
CA GLU A 55 -6.40 -11.77 2.28
C GLU A 55 -6.62 -11.67 3.80
N GLU A 56 -5.87 -12.45 4.59
CA GLU A 56 -5.95 -12.46 6.07
C GLU A 56 -5.66 -11.07 6.67
N LEU A 57 -4.61 -10.38 6.19
CA LEU A 57 -4.28 -9.03 6.66
C LEU A 57 -5.38 -8.03 6.30
N THR A 58 -5.93 -8.13 5.08
CA THR A 58 -7.00 -7.23 4.64
C THR A 58 -8.25 -7.41 5.49
N ASP A 59 -8.63 -8.66 5.80
CA ASP A 59 -9.80 -8.94 6.63
C ASP A 59 -9.59 -8.41 8.05
N TYR A 60 -8.42 -8.66 8.66
CA TYR A 60 -8.07 -8.09 9.96
C TYR A 60 -8.14 -6.55 9.97
N MET A 61 -7.57 -5.90 8.94
CA MET A 61 -7.60 -4.45 8.79
C MET A 61 -9.03 -3.90 8.63
N ARG A 62 -9.93 -4.63 7.95
CA ARG A 62 -11.36 -4.25 7.85
C ARG A 62 -12.05 -4.35 9.20
N GLU A 63 -11.79 -5.40 9.97
CA GLU A 63 -12.40 -5.62 11.30
C GLU A 63 -12.07 -4.47 12.26
N VAL A 64 -10.86 -3.91 12.17
CA VAL A 64 -10.43 -2.75 12.97
C VAL A 64 -10.80 -1.39 12.34
N GLY A 65 -11.56 -1.39 11.22
CA GLY A 65 -12.17 -0.19 10.64
C GLY A 65 -11.39 0.49 9.52
N VAL A 66 -10.32 -0.12 8.98
CA VAL A 66 -9.58 0.45 7.84
C VAL A 66 -10.33 0.18 6.52
N LYS A 67 -10.45 1.22 5.69
CA LYS A 67 -10.96 1.08 4.31
C LYS A 67 -9.88 0.48 3.41
N VAL A 68 -9.83 -0.85 3.33
CA VAL A 68 -8.78 -1.60 2.63
C VAL A 68 -9.33 -2.56 1.55
N LYS A 69 -8.56 -2.72 0.48
CA LYS A 69 -8.72 -3.74 -0.56
C LYS A 69 -7.41 -4.52 -0.69
N TYR A 70 -7.40 -5.68 -1.35
CA TYR A 70 -6.17 -6.38 -1.71
C TYR A 70 -6.06 -6.50 -3.24
N LEU A 71 -4.86 -6.76 -3.73
CA LEU A 71 -4.58 -7.01 -5.14
C LEU A 71 -3.70 -8.25 -5.29
N HIS A 72 -4.13 -9.22 -6.11
CA HIS A 72 -3.31 -10.38 -6.49
C HIS A 72 -3.58 -10.81 -7.94
N SER A 73 -2.82 -11.79 -8.44
CA SER A 73 -2.85 -12.23 -9.85
C SER A 73 -4.20 -12.73 -10.34
N ASP A 74 -4.98 -13.38 -9.48
CA ASP A 74 -6.24 -14.02 -9.90
C ASP A 74 -7.41 -13.04 -10.02
N ILE A 75 -7.20 -11.75 -9.72
CA ILE A 75 -8.22 -10.71 -9.90
C ILE A 75 -8.28 -10.34 -11.39
N ASP A 76 -9.51 -10.27 -11.93
CA ASP A 76 -9.72 -9.90 -13.32
C ASP A 76 -9.11 -8.53 -13.66
N THR A 77 -8.67 -8.37 -14.90
CA THR A 77 -7.99 -7.13 -15.33
C THR A 77 -8.87 -5.89 -15.16
N MET A 78 -10.18 -6.00 -15.41
CA MET A 78 -11.10 -4.87 -15.22
C MET A 78 -11.24 -4.51 -13.74
N GLU A 79 -11.39 -5.52 -12.88
CA GLU A 79 -11.49 -5.33 -11.43
C GLU A 79 -10.21 -4.72 -10.84
N ARG A 80 -9.02 -5.11 -11.34
CA ARG A 80 -7.74 -4.49 -10.93
C ARG A 80 -7.71 -2.98 -11.21
N VAL A 81 -8.23 -2.56 -12.37
CA VAL A 81 -8.30 -1.13 -12.73
C VAL A 81 -9.25 -0.39 -11.80
N GLU A 82 -10.38 -1.01 -11.46
CA GLU A 82 -11.34 -0.45 -10.51
C GLU A 82 -10.75 -0.30 -9.10
N ILE A 83 -10.06 -1.32 -8.59
CA ILE A 83 -9.40 -1.26 -7.27
C ILE A 83 -8.38 -0.11 -7.20
N VAL A 84 -7.54 0.06 -8.22
CA VAL A 84 -6.56 1.15 -8.27
C VAL A 84 -7.24 2.51 -8.39
N ARG A 85 -8.32 2.59 -9.17
CA ARG A 85 -9.12 3.82 -9.27
C ARG A 85 -9.75 4.18 -7.93
N ASP A 86 -10.29 3.21 -7.21
CA ASP A 86 -10.92 3.40 -5.90
C ASP A 86 -9.93 3.92 -4.86
N LEU A 87 -8.70 3.43 -4.88
CA LEU A 87 -7.61 3.95 -4.03
C LEU A 87 -7.34 5.43 -4.34
N ARG A 88 -7.30 5.81 -5.62
CA ARG A 88 -7.07 7.20 -6.05
C ARG A 88 -8.25 8.12 -5.74
N MET A 89 -9.49 7.62 -5.84
CA MET A 89 -10.71 8.38 -5.56
C MET A 89 -11.08 8.42 -4.07
N ALA A 90 -10.23 7.85 -3.22
CA ALA A 90 -10.39 7.79 -1.76
C ALA A 90 -11.59 6.96 -1.26
N TYR A 91 -12.07 6.02 -2.07
CA TYR A 91 -13.00 4.99 -1.62
C TYR A 91 -12.30 3.94 -0.75
N SER A 92 -11.05 3.61 -1.09
CA SER A 92 -10.12 2.92 -0.20
C SER A 92 -8.96 3.84 0.23
N MET A 93 -8.31 3.45 1.32
CA MET A 93 -7.24 4.17 2.00
C MET A 93 -5.94 3.34 2.04
N CYS A 94 -6.08 2.03 2.09
CA CYS A 94 -4.99 1.06 2.02
C CYS A 94 -5.25 0.04 0.90
N LEU A 95 -4.18 -0.43 0.27
CA LEU A 95 -4.18 -1.52 -0.72
C LEU A 95 -3.07 -2.54 -0.42
#